data_AF-A0A0U2WPC2-F1
#
_entry.id   AF-A0A0U2WPC2-F1
#
_cell.length_a   1.000
_cell.length_b   1.000
_cell.length_c   1.000
_cell.angle_alpha   90.00
_cell.angle_beta   90.00
_cell.angle_gamma   90.00
#
_symmetry.space_group_name_H-M   'P 1'
#
loop_
_entity.id
_entity.type
_entity.pdbx_description
1 polymer ?
#
loop_
_entity_poly.entity_id
_entity_poly.type
_entity_poly.pdbx_seq_one_letter_code
_entity_poly.pdbx_strand_id
1 'polypeptide(L)'
;MPFISSGKTIGFKRVSPQEYSLLDLIEELSSENFVGRISVDGVLDGSPITIYVEILRNVIIGLEVIYKGRTLRGSEAVDIFQRALVSVEGVAEIIQLDEEKIEVDLRDNPEARVSMPIPSRKSLTFKPSYVHFAAKKSIEKITDFLYMTTRDTCIYIEGLLSGDACNIVLKGDICPDLTRVQMGFGKNEIEVTSLTELSDRLKKLKDKCQLLEIYGSKIA
;
A
#
# COMPACT_ATOMS: atom_id res chain seq x y z
N MET A 1 17.22 -19.49 25.12
CA MET A 1 15.98 -20.28 24.97
C MET A 1 15.30 -19.83 23.68
N PRO A 2 14.76 -20.71 22.82
CA PRO A 2 14.08 -20.27 21.61
C PRO A 2 12.78 -19.51 21.97
N PHE A 3 12.49 -18.48 21.19
CA PHE A 3 11.43 -17.48 21.36
C PHE A 3 10.01 -18.03 21.03
N ILE A 4 9.57 -19.12 21.67
CA ILE A 4 8.46 -19.90 21.11
C ILE A 4 7.31 -20.06 22.12
N SER A 5 6.30 -19.20 22.02
CA SER A 5 5.00 -19.46 22.65
C SER A 5 4.38 -20.74 22.07
N SER A 6 3.81 -21.60 22.92
CA SER A 6 3.22 -22.86 22.46
C SER A 6 1.88 -22.63 21.75
N GLY A 7 1.61 -23.36 20.66
CA GLY A 7 0.40 -23.17 19.87
C GLY A 7 0.03 -24.35 18.98
N LYS A 8 -1.06 -24.19 18.22
CA LYS A 8 -1.56 -25.18 17.26
C LYS A 8 -1.39 -24.67 15.84
N THR A 9 -0.71 -25.44 15.00
CA THR A 9 -0.63 -25.17 13.55
C THR A 9 -2.02 -25.26 12.93
N ILE A 10 -2.43 -24.20 12.23
CA ILE A 10 -3.73 -24.09 11.55
C ILE A 10 -3.61 -24.00 10.03
N GLY A 11 -2.40 -23.81 9.49
CA GLY A 11 -2.20 -23.78 8.05
C GLY A 11 -0.75 -23.57 7.63
N PHE A 12 -0.53 -23.75 6.33
CA PHE A 12 0.72 -23.44 5.66
C PHE A 12 0.42 -22.60 4.41
N LYS A 13 1.27 -21.63 4.13
CA LYS A 13 1.16 -20.78 2.95
C LYS A 13 2.53 -20.62 2.31
N ARG A 14 2.61 -20.76 0.98
CA ARG A 14 3.82 -20.36 0.25
C ARG A 14 3.86 -18.84 0.17
N VAL A 15 5.01 -18.26 0.47
CA VAL A 15 5.27 -16.82 0.32
C VAL A 15 6.31 -16.62 -0.78
N SER A 16 6.06 -15.66 -1.67
CA SER A 16 6.92 -15.31 -2.80
C SER A 16 6.74 -13.82 -3.13
N PRO A 17 7.81 -13.11 -3.52
CA PRO A 17 7.72 -11.71 -3.94
C PRO A 17 6.83 -11.48 -5.17
N GLN A 18 6.67 -12.48 -6.04
CA GLN A 18 5.98 -12.34 -7.33
C GLN A 18 4.47 -12.62 -7.24
N GLU A 19 4.05 -13.46 -6.29
CA GLU A 19 2.66 -13.93 -6.22
C GLU A 19 1.95 -13.48 -4.95
N TYR A 20 2.52 -13.79 -3.79
CA TYR A 20 1.89 -13.58 -2.49
C TYR A 20 2.97 -13.39 -1.44
N SER A 21 3.22 -12.14 -1.07
CA SER A 21 4.32 -11.77 -0.20
C SER A 21 4.03 -12.11 1.28
N LEU A 22 5.07 -12.12 2.12
CA LEU A 22 4.88 -12.27 3.56
C LEU A 22 4.04 -11.12 4.14
N LEU A 23 4.14 -9.93 3.56
CA LEU A 23 3.29 -8.80 3.89
C LEU A 23 1.81 -9.10 3.66
N ASP A 24 1.46 -9.68 2.50
CA ASP A 24 0.08 -10.02 2.16
C ASP A 24 -0.51 -11.03 3.16
N LEU A 25 0.29 -12.01 3.58
CA LEU A 25 -0.09 -12.98 4.61
C LEU A 25 -0.38 -12.31 5.96
N ILE A 26 0.50 -11.41 6.39
CA ILE A 26 0.35 -10.71 7.67
C ILE A 26 -0.86 -9.78 7.63
N GLU A 27 -1.12 -9.10 6.51
CA GLU A 27 -2.29 -8.24 6.33
C GLU A 27 -3.60 -9.06 6.34
N GLU A 28 -3.64 -10.20 5.63
CA GLU A 28 -4.79 -11.10 5.61
C GLU A 28 -5.14 -11.55 7.04
N LEU A 29 -4.16 -12.07 7.77
CA LEU A 29 -4.36 -12.53 9.15
C LEU A 29 -4.74 -11.39 10.10
N SER A 30 -4.14 -10.20 9.95
CA SER A 30 -4.52 -9.01 10.73
C SER A 30 -5.99 -8.66 10.56
N SER A 31 -6.50 -8.71 9.32
CA SER A 31 -7.88 -8.34 9.00
C SER A 31 -8.92 -9.24 9.70
N GLU A 32 -8.51 -10.45 10.07
CA GLU A 32 -9.32 -11.43 10.78
C GLU A 32 -9.16 -11.35 12.31
N ASN A 33 -8.46 -10.33 12.83
CA ASN A 33 -8.06 -10.20 14.23
C ASN A 33 -7.26 -11.43 14.74
N PHE A 34 -6.39 -11.96 13.89
CA PHE A 34 -5.59 -13.14 14.23
C PHE A 34 -4.76 -12.95 15.50
N VAL A 35 -4.73 -13.99 16.33
CA VAL A 35 -3.86 -14.10 17.50
C VAL A 35 -3.03 -15.36 17.33
N GLY A 36 -1.73 -15.19 17.09
CA GLY A 36 -0.90 -16.31 16.74
C GLY A 36 0.52 -15.97 16.35
N ARG A 37 1.22 -16.98 15.84
CA ARG A 37 2.57 -16.87 15.30
C ARG A 37 2.59 -17.26 13.83
N ILE A 38 3.42 -16.56 13.07
CA ILE A 38 3.85 -16.94 11.74
C ILE A 38 5.32 -17.37 11.83
N SER A 39 5.62 -18.59 11.39
CA SER A 39 6.98 -19.13 11.28
C SER A 39 7.31 -19.29 9.80
N VAL A 40 8.29 -18.54 9.29
CA VAL A 40 8.71 -18.61 7.89
C VAL A 40 10.07 -19.26 7.82
N ASP A 41 10.19 -20.32 7.03
CA ASP A 41 11.46 -20.87 6.59
C ASP A 41 11.63 -20.58 5.09
N GLY A 42 12.70 -19.88 4.73
CA GLY A 42 12.87 -19.39 3.38
C GLY A 42 14.26 -18.85 3.04
N VAL A 43 14.30 -18.03 2.00
CA VAL A 43 15.50 -17.40 1.45
C VAL A 43 15.27 -15.91 1.30
N LEU A 44 16.25 -15.10 1.74
CA LEU A 44 16.31 -13.65 1.55
C LEU A 44 17.70 -13.26 1.03
N ASP A 45 17.75 -12.54 -0.09
CA ASP A 45 19.00 -12.14 -0.75
C ASP A 45 19.95 -13.34 -1.00
N GLY A 46 19.38 -14.49 -1.39
CA GLY A 46 20.12 -15.74 -1.63
C GLY A 46 20.67 -16.43 -0.37
N SER A 47 20.36 -15.93 0.83
CA SER A 47 20.78 -16.54 2.10
C SER A 47 19.58 -17.17 2.83
N PRO A 48 19.75 -18.32 3.51
CA PRO A 48 18.71 -18.90 4.35
C PRO A 48 18.25 -17.92 5.43
N ILE A 49 16.95 -17.87 5.66
CA ILE A 49 16.31 -17.07 6.71
C ILE A 49 15.21 -17.88 7.38
N THR A 50 15.15 -17.79 8.71
CA THR A 50 13.99 -18.21 9.50
C THR A 50 13.43 -17.01 10.24
N ILE A 51 12.12 -16.80 10.19
CA ILE A 51 11.43 -15.66 10.79
C ILE A 51 10.33 -16.17 11.69
N TYR A 52 10.28 -15.67 12.93
CA TYR A 52 9.19 -15.89 13.87
C TYR A 52 8.53 -14.55 14.18
N VAL A 53 7.24 -14.43 13.87
CA VAL A 53 6.44 -13.21 14.12
C VAL A 53 5.26 -13.57 14.99
N GLU A 54 5.16 -13.00 16.18
CA GLU A 54 3.96 -13.13 17.03
C GLU A 54 3.08 -11.89 16.88
N ILE A 55 1.81 -12.16 16.59
CA ILE A 55 0.78 -11.18 16.30
C ILE A 55 -0.31 -11.30 17.35
N LEU A 56 -0.65 -10.16 17.94
CA LEU A 56 -1.83 -9.98 18.77
C LEU A 56 -2.76 -8.99 18.07
N ARG A 57 -3.73 -9.53 17.32
CA ARG A 57 -4.70 -8.78 16.51
C ARG A 57 -4.00 -7.95 15.43
N ASN A 58 -3.83 -6.65 15.67
CA ASN A 58 -3.26 -5.70 14.70
C ASN A 58 -1.85 -5.23 15.07
N VAL A 59 -1.22 -5.89 16.04
CA VAL A 59 0.09 -5.50 16.58
C VAL A 59 1.03 -6.70 16.55
N ILE A 60 2.22 -6.49 16.00
CA ILE A 60 3.35 -7.40 16.16
C ILE A 60 3.96 -7.12 17.53
N ILE A 61 3.98 -8.16 18.35
CA ILE A 61 4.40 -8.10 19.75
C ILE A 61 5.71 -8.86 20.00
N GLY A 62 6.09 -9.70 19.04
CA GLY A 62 7.23 -10.60 19.11
C GLY A 62 7.90 -10.79 17.77
N LEU A 63 9.23 -10.67 17.73
CA LEU A 63 9.99 -10.83 16.51
C LEU A 63 11.35 -11.49 16.78
N GLU A 64 11.62 -12.60 16.09
CA GLU A 64 12.93 -13.23 16.01
C GLU A 64 13.26 -13.56 14.54
N VAL A 65 14.49 -13.27 14.13
CA VAL A 65 14.99 -13.58 12.78
C VAL A 65 16.33 -14.27 12.89
N ILE A 66 16.46 -15.42 12.25
CA ILE A 66 17.74 -16.12 12.08
C ILE A 66 18.20 -15.87 10.65
N TYR A 67 19.25 -15.07 10.48
CA TYR A 67 19.77 -14.70 9.16
C TYR A 67 21.30 -14.74 9.14
N LYS A 68 21.88 -15.41 8.14
CA LYS A 68 23.35 -15.57 8.00
C LYS A 68 24.03 -16.09 9.28
N GLY A 69 23.39 -17.05 9.96
CA GLY A 69 23.90 -17.67 11.19
C GLY A 69 23.81 -16.80 12.44
N ARG A 70 23.16 -15.64 12.38
CA ARG A 70 22.90 -14.77 13.53
C ARG A 70 21.43 -14.79 13.91
N THR A 71 21.16 -14.94 15.20
CA THR A 71 19.82 -14.72 15.77
C THR A 71 19.70 -13.26 16.17
N LEU A 72 18.76 -12.56 15.53
CA LEU A 72 18.38 -11.19 15.81
C LEU A 72 17.01 -11.22 16.50
N ARG A 73 16.83 -10.40 17.53
CA ARG A 73 15.61 -10.38 18.33
C ARG A 73 15.11 -8.95 18.51
N GLY A 74 13.79 -8.83 18.62
CA GLY A 74 13.17 -7.57 18.96
C GLY A 74 13.48 -6.48 17.93
N SER A 75 13.95 -5.34 18.43
CA SER A 75 14.37 -4.20 17.59
C SER A 75 15.49 -4.51 16.59
N GLU A 76 16.41 -5.44 16.91
CA GLU A 76 17.52 -5.79 16.02
C GLU A 76 17.07 -6.57 14.79
N ALA A 77 15.94 -7.27 14.89
CA ALA A 77 15.37 -8.06 13.82
C ALA A 77 14.55 -7.22 12.81
N VAL A 78 14.16 -6.00 13.18
CA VAL A 78 13.21 -5.16 12.43
C VAL A 78 13.68 -4.87 11.01
N ASP A 79 14.94 -4.46 10.83
CA ASP A 79 15.46 -4.09 9.51
C ASP A 79 15.51 -5.29 8.54
N ILE A 80 15.77 -6.49 9.06
CA ILE A 80 15.78 -7.70 8.24
C ILE A 80 14.35 -8.15 7.96
N PHE A 81 13.49 -8.09 8.97
CA PHE A 81 12.07 -8.40 8.82
C PHE A 81 11.41 -7.48 7.78
N GLN A 82 11.66 -6.18 7.79
CA GLN A 82 11.12 -5.23 6.82
C GLN A 82 11.50 -5.58 5.37
N ARG A 83 12.73 -6.04 5.14
CA ARG A 83 13.15 -6.53 3.81
C ARG A 83 12.47 -7.85 3.46
N ALA A 84 12.35 -8.75 4.44
CA ALA A 84 11.70 -10.03 4.25
C ALA A 84 10.21 -9.91 3.89
N LEU A 85 9.50 -8.91 4.41
CA LEU A 85 8.08 -8.67 4.11
C LEU A 85 7.76 -8.71 2.60
N VAL A 86 8.66 -8.18 1.77
CA VAL A 86 8.46 -8.04 0.33
C VAL A 86 9.35 -8.94 -0.52
N SER A 87 10.45 -9.48 0.04
CA SER A 87 11.48 -10.16 -0.75
C SER A 87 11.75 -11.60 -0.34
N VAL A 88 11.16 -12.09 0.77
CA VAL A 88 11.36 -13.49 1.17
C VAL A 88 10.61 -14.44 0.25
N GLU A 89 11.27 -15.52 -0.15
CA GLU A 89 10.63 -16.68 -0.76
C GLU A 89 10.74 -17.87 0.18
N GLY A 90 9.63 -18.56 0.44
CA GLY A 90 9.63 -19.69 1.37
C GLY A 90 8.24 -20.22 1.70
N VAL A 91 8.16 -20.94 2.82
CA VAL A 91 6.91 -21.47 3.37
C VAL A 91 6.69 -20.86 4.75
N ALA A 92 5.51 -20.28 4.94
CA ALA A 92 5.02 -19.78 6.19
C ALA A 92 4.09 -20.81 6.85
N GLU A 93 4.41 -21.22 8.06
CA GLU A 93 3.53 -21.95 8.96
C GLU A 93 2.74 -20.95 9.82
N ILE A 94 1.42 -21.14 9.90
CA ILE A 94 0.50 -20.30 10.66
C ILE A 94 0.07 -21.07 11.90
N ILE A 95 0.34 -20.52 13.08
CA ILE A 95 0.17 -21.17 14.36
C ILE A 95 -0.76 -20.32 15.21
N GLN A 96 -1.91 -20.83 15.59
CA GLN A 96 -2.81 -20.16 16.52
C GLN A 96 -2.26 -20.25 17.94
N LEU A 97 -2.23 -19.12 18.64
CA LEU A 97 -1.79 -19.01 20.03
C LEU A 97 -2.95 -18.67 20.95
N ASP A 98 -2.75 -18.95 22.23
CA ASP A 98 -3.66 -18.60 23.32
C ASP A 98 -3.32 -17.19 23.84
N GLU A 99 -4.24 -16.23 23.68
CA GLU A 99 -4.02 -14.81 24.00
C GLU A 99 -3.50 -14.58 25.42
N GLU A 100 -4.00 -15.36 26.40
CA GLU A 100 -3.60 -15.22 27.81
C GLU A 100 -2.16 -15.68 28.08
N LYS A 101 -1.62 -16.57 27.24
CA LYS A 101 -0.28 -17.15 27.41
C LYS A 101 0.81 -16.32 26.75
N ILE A 102 0.46 -15.62 25.68
CA ILE A 102 1.37 -14.74 24.95
C ILE A 102 2.03 -13.71 25.88
N GLU A 103 1.26 -13.04 26.74
CA GLU A 103 1.83 -12.04 27.64
C GLU A 103 2.79 -12.64 28.67
N VAL A 104 2.57 -13.89 29.08
CA VAL A 104 3.44 -14.61 30.01
C VAL A 104 4.74 -15.00 29.31
N ASP A 105 4.64 -15.61 28.13
CA ASP A 105 5.78 -16.08 27.34
C ASP A 105 6.68 -14.90 26.90
N LEU A 106 6.10 -13.73 26.61
CA LEU A 106 6.84 -12.49 26.31
C LEU A 106 7.49 -11.84 27.54
N ARG A 107 6.97 -12.04 28.76
CA ARG A 107 7.64 -11.60 29.99
C ARG A 107 8.91 -12.39 30.23
N ASP A 108 8.90 -13.67 29.89
CA ASP A 108 10.04 -14.57 30.04
C ASP A 108 11.11 -14.39 28.94
N ASN A 109 10.78 -13.72 27.83
CA ASN A 109 11.69 -13.44 26.70
C ASN A 109 11.67 -11.95 26.28
N PRO A 110 12.10 -11.02 27.16
CA PRO A 110 11.96 -9.59 26.93
C PRO A 110 12.76 -9.08 25.72
N GLU A 111 13.86 -9.74 25.34
CA GLU A 111 14.71 -9.31 24.22
C GLU A 111 14.06 -9.45 22.84
N ALA A 112 13.02 -10.29 22.72
CA ALA A 112 12.31 -10.51 21.47
C ALA A 112 11.01 -9.69 21.38
N ARG A 113 10.65 -9.01 22.47
CA ARG A 113 9.47 -8.16 22.54
C ARG A 113 9.64 -6.96 21.61
N VAL A 114 8.61 -6.73 20.80
CA VAL A 114 8.42 -5.49 20.04
C VAL A 114 7.03 -4.94 20.32
N SER A 115 6.79 -3.71 19.90
CA SER A 115 5.43 -3.19 19.78
C SER A 115 5.40 -2.42 18.47
N MET A 116 5.06 -3.13 17.42
CA MET A 116 4.99 -2.58 16.08
C MET A 116 3.57 -2.73 15.56
N PRO A 117 2.95 -1.66 15.04
CA PRO A 117 1.74 -1.85 14.26
C PRO A 117 2.05 -2.81 13.11
N ILE A 118 1.08 -3.64 12.73
CA ILE A 118 1.28 -4.48 11.55
C ILE A 118 1.67 -3.57 10.39
N PRO A 119 2.81 -3.86 9.73
CA PRO A 119 3.16 -3.16 8.51
C PRO A 119 2.02 -3.49 7.56
N SER A 120 1.22 -2.49 7.26
CA SER A 120 0.45 -2.57 6.04
C SER A 120 1.43 -2.29 4.91
N ARG A 121 1.14 -2.78 3.71
CA ARG A 121 1.40 -1.94 2.56
C ARG A 121 0.83 -0.62 3.02
N LYS A 122 1.70 0.38 3.19
CA LYS A 122 1.24 1.71 2.85
C LYS A 122 0.76 1.49 1.42
N SER A 123 -0.54 1.21 1.27
CA SER A 123 -1.32 2.16 0.54
C SER A 123 -0.77 3.49 1.08
N LEU A 124 0.13 4.04 0.30
CA LEU A 124 -0.33 5.22 -0.36
C LEU A 124 -1.77 4.91 -0.86
N THR A 125 -2.75 4.96 0.05
CA THR A 125 -3.59 6.11 0.04
C THR A 125 -2.65 7.34 0.12
N PHE A 126 -1.97 7.61 -1.00
CA PHE A 126 -2.50 8.65 -1.81
C PHE A 126 -4.03 8.48 -1.72
N LYS A 127 -4.66 9.13 -0.70
CA LYS A 127 -5.62 10.16 -1.07
C LYS A 127 -4.86 10.81 -2.22
N PRO A 128 -5.13 10.48 -3.50
CA PRO A 128 -4.29 10.94 -4.60
C PRO A 128 -4.40 12.42 -4.47
N SER A 129 -3.42 13.05 -3.79
CA SER A 129 -3.68 14.09 -2.78
C SER A 129 -4.68 14.98 -3.40
N TYR A 130 -6.00 14.83 -3.03
CA TYR A 130 -7.09 15.05 -4.00
C TYR A 130 -6.57 16.13 -4.88
N VAL A 131 -6.27 15.84 -6.15
CA VAL A 131 -6.11 16.99 -7.01
C VAL A 131 -7.56 17.48 -7.21
N HIS A 132 -8.23 17.88 -6.11
CA HIS A 132 -8.73 19.21 -5.90
C HIS A 132 -7.74 20.16 -6.56
N PHE A 133 -7.82 20.17 -7.87
CA PHE A 133 -7.78 21.35 -8.66
C PHE A 133 -8.85 22.29 -8.09
N ALA A 134 -8.54 22.95 -6.97
CA ALA A 134 -8.71 24.38 -6.90
C ALA A 134 -7.57 24.99 -7.74
N ALA A 135 -7.51 24.62 -9.03
CA ALA A 135 -6.36 24.85 -9.88
C ALA A 135 -6.28 26.31 -10.22
N LYS A 136 -5.55 27.11 -9.44
CA LYS A 136 -5.25 28.53 -9.69
C LYS A 136 -4.48 28.81 -11.01
N LYS A 137 -4.60 27.98 -12.06
CA LYS A 137 -3.91 28.04 -13.35
C LYS A 137 -4.68 27.30 -14.49
N SER A 138 -4.47 27.74 -15.74
CA SER A 138 -5.14 27.29 -16.99
C SER A 138 -5.10 25.78 -17.23
N ILE A 139 -6.11 25.26 -17.96
CA ILE A 139 -6.25 23.85 -18.38
C ILE A 139 -4.98 23.31 -19.06
N GLU A 140 -4.23 24.14 -19.79
CA GLU A 140 -2.97 23.72 -20.42
C GLU A 140 -1.96 23.21 -19.40
N LYS A 141 -1.93 23.78 -18.19
CA LYS A 141 -1.01 23.34 -17.14
C LYS A 141 -1.44 22.05 -16.44
N ILE A 142 -2.73 21.72 -16.50
CA ILE A 142 -3.23 20.42 -16.05
C ILE A 142 -2.73 19.34 -17.02
N THR A 143 -2.89 19.56 -18.32
CA THR A 143 -2.42 18.60 -19.33
C THR A 143 -0.90 18.45 -19.28
N ASP A 144 -0.14 19.54 -19.16
CA ASP A 144 1.32 19.49 -19.06
C ASP A 144 1.80 18.74 -17.80
N PHE A 145 1.13 18.97 -16.66
CA PHE A 145 1.43 18.25 -15.42
C PHE A 145 1.17 16.75 -15.56
N LEU A 146 0.04 16.36 -16.16
CA LEU A 146 -0.28 14.96 -16.43
C LEU A 146 0.79 14.35 -17.33
N TYR A 147 1.12 14.99 -18.46
CA TYR A 147 2.16 14.53 -19.38
C TYR A 147 3.55 14.41 -18.73
N MET A 148 3.93 15.32 -17.84
CA MET A 148 5.23 15.25 -17.15
C MET A 148 5.28 14.13 -16.11
N THR A 149 4.17 13.88 -15.41
CA THR A 149 4.11 12.90 -14.32
C THR A 149 3.93 11.47 -14.85
N THR A 150 3.22 11.32 -15.98
CA THR A 150 2.89 10.01 -16.57
C THR A 150 3.97 9.43 -17.48
N ARG A 151 5.15 10.08 -17.57
CA ARG A 151 6.27 9.57 -18.40
C ARG A 151 6.82 8.26 -17.89
N ASP A 152 6.97 8.16 -16.57
CA ASP A 152 7.64 7.02 -15.93
C ASP A 152 6.75 6.33 -14.88
N THR A 153 5.55 6.88 -14.60
CA THR A 153 4.68 6.39 -13.52
C THR A 153 3.20 6.40 -13.90
N CYS A 154 2.45 5.46 -13.35
CA CYS A 154 0.99 5.49 -13.38
C CYS A 154 0.44 6.46 -12.34
N ILE A 155 -0.55 7.25 -12.73
CA ILE A 155 -1.32 8.12 -11.84
C ILE A 155 -2.81 7.82 -11.95
N TYR A 156 -3.49 7.88 -10.81
CA TYR A 156 -4.93 7.86 -10.76
C TYR A 156 -5.44 9.30 -10.64
N ILE A 157 -6.39 9.69 -11.50
CA ILE A 157 -7.04 10.98 -11.45
C ILE A 157 -8.49 10.82 -11.00
N GLU A 158 -8.91 11.62 -10.03
CA GLU A 158 -10.32 11.83 -9.68
C GLU A 158 -10.51 13.30 -9.36
N GLY A 159 -11.37 13.99 -10.11
CA GLY A 159 -11.50 15.43 -10.00
C GLY A 159 -12.79 15.98 -10.58
N LEU A 160 -13.25 17.09 -10.00
CA LEU A 160 -14.37 17.87 -10.49
C LEU A 160 -13.83 19.18 -11.07
N LEU A 161 -14.08 19.42 -12.35
CA LEU A 161 -13.89 20.73 -12.97
C LEU A 161 -15.24 21.44 -12.97
N SER A 162 -15.40 22.39 -12.05
CA SER A 162 -16.60 23.23 -11.99
C SER A 162 -16.47 24.42 -12.92
N GLY A 163 -17.45 24.60 -13.80
CA GLY A 163 -17.66 25.81 -14.59
C GLY A 163 -19.04 26.39 -14.35
N ASP A 164 -19.24 27.62 -14.79
CA ASP A 164 -20.50 28.34 -14.61
C ASP A 164 -21.67 27.68 -15.36
N ALA A 165 -21.37 26.98 -16.47
CA ALA A 165 -22.37 26.32 -17.31
C ALA A 165 -22.42 24.79 -17.16
N CYS A 166 -21.31 24.15 -16.78
CA CYS A 166 -21.29 22.71 -16.51
C CYS A 166 -20.20 22.28 -15.53
N ASN A 167 -20.50 21.19 -14.81
CA ASN A 167 -19.54 20.43 -14.03
C ASN A 167 -19.05 19.24 -14.84
N ILE A 168 -17.73 19.00 -14.82
CA ILE A 168 -17.09 17.85 -15.46
C ILE A 168 -16.45 17.00 -14.37
N VAL A 169 -16.77 15.72 -14.33
CA VAL A 169 -16.14 14.74 -13.45
C VAL A 169 -15.12 13.97 -14.27
N LEU A 170 -13.90 13.81 -13.74
CA LEU A 170 -12.86 12.96 -14.30
C LEU A 170 -12.55 11.87 -13.30
N LYS A 171 -12.42 10.62 -13.75
CA LYS A 171 -12.08 9.48 -12.91
C LYS A 171 -11.35 8.41 -13.71
N GLY A 172 -10.15 7.99 -13.30
CA GLY A 172 -9.48 6.83 -13.91
C GLY A 172 -7.96 6.91 -13.92
N ASP A 173 -7.35 5.95 -14.60
CA ASP A 173 -5.92 5.70 -14.58
C ASP A 173 -5.22 6.29 -15.80
N ILE A 174 -4.03 6.85 -15.59
CA ILE A 174 -3.15 7.33 -16.65
C ILE A 174 -1.74 6.80 -16.38
N CYS A 175 -1.31 5.86 -17.22
CA CYS A 175 0.01 5.24 -17.23
C CYS A 175 0.76 5.59 -18.52
N PRO A 176 2.09 5.36 -18.57
CA PRO A 176 2.87 5.52 -19.80
C PRO A 176 2.27 4.74 -20.99
N ASP A 177 1.80 3.52 -20.72
CA ASP A 177 1.33 2.59 -21.75
C ASP A 177 -0.20 2.40 -21.78
N LEU A 178 -0.93 3.03 -20.86
CA LEU A 178 -2.38 2.84 -20.72
C LEU A 178 -3.04 4.10 -20.15
N THR A 179 -3.92 4.73 -20.91
CA THR A 179 -4.82 5.76 -20.37
C THR A 179 -6.24 5.20 -20.36
N ARG A 180 -6.94 5.31 -19.23
CA ARG A 180 -8.33 4.91 -19.09
C ARG A 180 -9.05 5.85 -18.13
N VAL A 181 -9.60 6.92 -18.68
CA VAL A 181 -10.26 7.99 -17.91
C VAL A 181 -11.73 8.07 -18.29
N GLN A 182 -12.61 7.91 -17.32
CA GLN A 182 -14.02 8.25 -17.45
C GLN A 182 -14.20 9.76 -17.23
N MET A 183 -14.78 10.42 -18.22
CA MET A 183 -15.17 11.82 -18.17
C MET A 183 -16.70 11.91 -18.19
N GLY A 184 -17.28 12.39 -17.10
CA GLY A 184 -18.70 12.66 -16.97
C GLY A 184 -19.00 14.15 -17.16
N PHE A 185 -20.03 14.49 -17.95
CA PHE A 185 -20.62 15.83 -17.97
C PHE A 185 -22.14 15.73 -18.13
N GLY A 186 -22.90 16.28 -17.18
CA GLY A 186 -24.36 16.11 -17.15
C GLY A 186 -24.74 14.63 -17.00
N LYS A 187 -25.49 14.08 -17.97
CA LYS A 187 -25.89 12.65 -18.02
C LYS A 187 -24.98 11.80 -18.93
N ASN A 188 -23.97 12.40 -19.56
CA ASN A 188 -23.10 11.71 -20.50
C ASN A 188 -21.82 11.27 -19.78
N GLU A 189 -21.46 10.01 -19.97
CA GLU A 189 -20.19 9.44 -19.54
C GLU A 189 -19.42 9.01 -20.79
N ILE A 190 -18.14 9.39 -20.86
CA ILE A 190 -17.26 9.09 -21.99
C ILE A 190 -15.99 8.48 -21.45
N GLU A 191 -15.61 7.31 -21.96
CA GLU A 191 -14.31 6.73 -21.70
C GLU A 191 -13.27 7.32 -22.67
N VAL A 192 -12.15 7.76 -22.13
CA VAL A 192 -11.03 8.37 -22.84
C VAL A 192 -9.82 7.46 -22.68
N THR A 193 -9.24 7.04 -23.81
CA THR A 193 -8.19 6.01 -23.84
C THR A 193 -6.80 6.55 -24.13
N SER A 194 -6.65 7.87 -24.28
CA SER A 194 -5.35 8.53 -24.46
C SER A 194 -5.30 9.93 -23.85
N LEU A 195 -4.11 10.35 -23.42
CA LEU A 195 -3.87 11.70 -22.90
C LEU A 195 -4.15 12.81 -23.92
N THR A 196 -3.85 12.55 -25.20
CA THR A 196 -4.10 13.50 -26.29
C THR A 196 -5.60 13.74 -26.46
N GLU A 197 -6.39 12.66 -26.44
CA GLU A 197 -7.85 12.75 -26.51
C GLU A 197 -8.42 13.49 -25.29
N LEU A 198 -7.90 13.22 -24.08
CA LEU A 198 -8.32 13.92 -22.86
C LEU A 198 -8.09 15.43 -22.98
N SER A 199 -6.89 15.83 -23.42
CA SER A 199 -6.52 17.23 -23.64
C SER A 199 -7.46 17.92 -24.64
N ASP A 200 -7.69 17.31 -25.80
CA ASP A 200 -8.53 17.91 -26.84
C ASP A 200 -9.99 18.06 -26.41
N ARG A 201 -10.50 17.09 -25.63
CA ARG A 201 -11.85 17.15 -25.06
C ARG A 201 -11.97 18.25 -24.01
N LEU A 202 -11.00 18.36 -23.10
CA LEU A 202 -10.99 19.41 -22.07
C LEU A 202 -10.91 20.80 -22.71
N LYS A 203 -10.13 20.98 -23.79
CA LYS A 203 -10.10 22.24 -24.55
C LYS A 203 -11.46 22.58 -25.17
N LYS A 204 -12.12 21.62 -25.81
CA LYS A 204 -13.49 21.83 -26.37
C LYS A 204 -14.51 22.16 -25.29
N LEU A 205 -14.39 21.54 -24.11
CA LEU A 205 -15.29 21.77 -22.99
C LEU A 205 -14.98 23.05 -22.23
N LYS A 206 -13.74 23.57 -22.27
CA LYS A 206 -13.36 24.87 -21.69
C LYS A 206 -14.28 25.98 -22.17
N ASP A 207 -14.41 26.11 -23.48
CA ASP A 207 -15.17 27.19 -24.12
C ASP A 207 -16.68 27.00 -23.91
N LYS A 208 -17.13 25.74 -23.90
CA LYS A 208 -18.54 25.38 -23.74
C LYS A 208 -19.04 25.49 -22.29
N CYS A 209 -18.22 25.09 -21.32
CA CYS A 209 -18.57 25.09 -19.90
C CYS A 209 -18.19 26.39 -19.18
N GLN A 210 -17.54 27.34 -19.86
CA GLN A 210 -16.99 28.56 -19.27
C GLN A 210 -16.20 28.23 -18.00
N LEU A 211 -15.28 27.27 -18.10
CA LEU A 211 -14.45 26.85 -16.98
C LEU A 211 -13.63 28.07 -16.51
N LEU A 212 -13.88 28.53 -15.28
CA LEU A 212 -13.27 29.75 -14.73
C LEU A 212 -11.74 29.65 -14.75
N GLU A 213 -11.05 30.72 -15.17
CA GLU A 213 -9.64 30.93 -14.82
C GLU A 213 -9.56 31.17 -13.32
N ILE A 214 -9.01 30.22 -12.59
CA ILE A 214 -9.02 30.23 -11.13
C ILE A 214 -7.90 31.19 -10.66
N TYR A 215 -8.26 32.25 -9.92
CA TYR A 215 -7.33 33.26 -9.41
C TYR A 215 -6.79 32.91 -8.03
N GLY A 216 -5.50 33.17 -7.82
CA GLY A 216 -4.70 32.62 -6.73
C GLY A 216 -4.58 33.39 -5.42
N SER A 217 -4.63 32.67 -4.29
CA SER A 217 -4.34 33.10 -2.92
C SER A 217 -3.75 31.90 -2.16
N LYS A 218 -2.59 32.09 -1.53
CA LYS A 218 -1.88 31.09 -0.72
C LYS A 218 -2.70 30.76 0.53
N ILE A 219 -2.75 29.49 0.93
CA ILE A 219 -3.06 29.12 2.31
C ILE A 219 -1.73 28.67 2.94
N ALA A 220 -1.44 29.27 4.10
CA ALA A 220 -0.25 29.11 4.92
C ALA A 220 -0.24 27.79 5.68
#